data_AF-A0A8B8E161-F1
#
_entry.id   AF-A0A8B8E161-F1
#
_cell.length_a   1.000
_cell.length_b   1.000
_cell.length_c   1.000
_cell.angle_alpha   90.00
_cell.angle_beta   90.00
_cell.angle_gamma   90.00
#
_symmetry.space_group_name_H-M   'P 1'
#
loop_
_entity.id
_entity.type
_entity.pdbx_description
1 polymer ?
#
loop_
_entity_poly.entity_id
_entity_poly.type
_entity_poly.pdbx_seq_one_letter_code
_entity_poly.pdbx_strand_id
1 'polypeptide(L)'
;MDLSGSHRFVQFYLVADKPLECLVYSRSYHCLAGPSQERLLDMVAVLLLGLFAAVSAYSNDWDIFTYTQEWPVAVCVKGKEEHHTCGIPPGVQGWGIHGLWPTKTGTEGPTSCGSQPFNEHAITPLLPHLKILWPNMYSDTSTTSFWEHEWSKHGTCASSLNATSTEFRYFSKALDLYARFNGQTMLGNQGIVPSTTATYDIKATEAALKKELGVNALVQCAYDHNTRRQIVYEIEICLNKNFEPVDCYPDEGNNSGKRSHHHHKYTSHPQSSCPEKEGFYYPPIDGQYSDPNAQL
;
A
#
# COMPACT_ATOMS: atom_id res chain seq x y z
N MET A 1 -15.14 -40.87 -72.32
CA MET A 1 -14.44 -39.57 -72.29
C MET A 1 -14.80 -38.92 -70.96
N ASP A 2 -14.43 -39.51 -69.83
CA ASP A 2 -13.09 -39.76 -69.25
C ASP A 2 -12.73 -38.64 -68.26
N LEU A 3 -13.09 -38.86 -66.99
CA LEU A 3 -12.72 -38.05 -65.83
C LEU A 3 -12.70 -38.96 -64.59
N SER A 4 -11.70 -38.71 -63.72
CA SER A 4 -11.45 -39.28 -62.39
C SER A 4 -10.73 -40.63 -62.37
N GLY A 5 -9.68 -40.85 -61.59
CA GLY A 5 -8.93 -40.01 -60.67
C GLY A 5 -7.56 -40.68 -60.48
N SER A 6 -6.48 -39.90 -60.56
CA SER A 6 -5.12 -40.43 -60.42
C SER A 6 -4.85 -40.82 -58.96
N HIS A 7 -4.80 -42.12 -58.69
CA HIS A 7 -4.32 -42.69 -57.44
C HIS A 7 -2.86 -42.25 -57.21
N ARG A 8 -2.62 -41.38 -56.23
CA ARG A 8 -1.27 -41.16 -55.69
C ARG A 8 -0.97 -42.25 -54.68
N PHE A 9 -0.11 -43.18 -55.06
CA PHE A 9 0.51 -44.12 -54.13
C PHE A 9 1.56 -43.38 -53.30
N VAL A 10 1.45 -43.44 -51.98
CA VAL A 10 2.52 -43.07 -51.05
C VAL A 10 3.28 -44.35 -50.74
N GLN A 11 4.57 -44.40 -51.07
CA GLN A 11 5.43 -45.54 -50.76
C GLN A 11 6.55 -45.05 -49.85
N PHE A 12 6.61 -45.61 -48.65
CA PHE A 12 7.63 -45.28 -47.65
C PHE A 12 8.90 -46.09 -47.95
N TYR A 13 10.02 -45.41 -48.14
CA TYR A 13 11.34 -46.04 -48.13
C TYR A 13 12.10 -45.58 -46.89
N LEU A 14 12.74 -46.51 -46.19
CA LEU A 14 13.70 -46.22 -45.13
C LEU A 14 15.09 -46.16 -45.76
N VAL A 15 15.74 -45.00 -45.68
CA VAL A 15 17.19 -44.88 -45.87
C VAL A 15 17.75 -44.21 -44.63
N ALA A 16 18.57 -44.93 -43.87
CA ALA A 16 19.27 -44.46 -42.66
C ALA A 16 18.38 -43.86 -41.57
N ASP A 17 17.33 -44.59 -41.14
CA ASP A 17 16.58 -44.40 -39.89
C ASP A 17 16.02 -42.98 -39.62
N LYS A 18 15.70 -42.19 -40.65
CA LYS A 18 15.02 -40.89 -40.48
C LYS A 18 13.78 -40.78 -41.38
N PRO A 19 12.61 -40.38 -40.83
CA PRO A 19 11.42 -40.18 -41.64
C PRO A 19 11.58 -38.92 -42.51
N LEU A 20 11.35 -39.06 -43.82
CA LEU A 20 11.34 -37.96 -44.79
C LEU A 20 9.95 -37.86 -45.42
N GLU A 21 9.38 -36.66 -45.47
CA GLU A 21 8.19 -36.36 -46.27
C GLU A 21 8.63 -35.85 -47.65
N CYS A 22 8.18 -36.52 -48.71
CA CYS A 22 8.51 -36.16 -50.09
C CYS A 22 7.23 -35.93 -50.89
N LEU A 23 7.14 -34.80 -51.57
CA LEU A 23 6.04 -34.50 -52.49
C LEU A 23 6.46 -34.85 -53.93
N VAL A 24 5.60 -35.58 -54.65
CA VAL A 24 5.87 -36.00 -56.04
C VAL A 24 5.18 -35.04 -57.00
N TYR A 25 5.97 -34.40 -57.88
CA TYR A 25 5.46 -33.64 -59.02
C TYR A 25 6.23 -34.01 -60.29
N SER A 26 5.50 -34.48 -61.31
CA SER A 26 5.93 -34.75 -62.69
C SER A 26 7.43 -35.06 -62.88
N ARG A 27 7.87 -36.22 -62.38
CA ARG A 27 9.21 -36.81 -62.56
C ARG A 27 10.38 -36.12 -61.85
N SER A 28 10.14 -35.31 -60.82
CA SER A 28 11.18 -34.84 -59.90
C SER A 28 10.79 -35.11 -58.44
N TYR A 29 11.76 -35.48 -57.61
CA TYR A 29 11.59 -35.67 -56.18
C TYR A 29 12.14 -34.44 -55.44
N HIS A 30 11.33 -33.81 -54.61
CA HIS A 30 11.77 -32.82 -53.64
C HIS A 30 11.44 -33.33 -52.23
N CYS A 31 12.49 -33.69 -51.50
CA CYS A 31 12.42 -34.11 -50.11
C CYS A 31 13.08 -33.00 -49.29
N LEU A 32 12.36 -32.46 -48.32
CA LEU A 32 12.94 -31.53 -47.35
C LEU A 32 13.29 -32.33 -46.10
N ALA A 33 14.51 -32.13 -45.59
CA ALA A 33 14.87 -32.66 -44.29
C ALA A 33 14.00 -31.97 -43.23
N GLY A 34 13.20 -32.75 -42.50
CA GLY A 34 12.53 -32.25 -41.30
C GLY A 34 13.59 -31.73 -40.30
N PRO A 35 13.25 -30.74 -39.46
CA PRO A 35 14.22 -30.17 -38.52
C PRO A 35 14.83 -31.26 -37.65
N SER A 36 16.15 -31.25 -37.50
CA SER A 36 16.88 -32.21 -36.67
C SER A 36 16.37 -32.15 -35.22
N GLN A 37 16.26 -33.30 -34.56
CA GLN A 37 15.77 -33.45 -33.18
C GLN A 37 16.49 -32.54 -32.17
N GLU A 38 17.72 -32.13 -32.46
CA GLU A 38 18.48 -31.17 -31.65
C GLU A 38 17.92 -29.73 -31.69
N ARG A 39 17.33 -29.29 -32.81
CA ARG A 39 16.73 -27.94 -32.90
C ARG A 39 15.45 -27.81 -32.06
N LEU A 40 14.74 -28.91 -31.85
CA LEU A 40 13.55 -28.96 -30.99
C LEU A 40 13.94 -28.85 -29.51
N LEU A 41 15.04 -29.48 -29.10
CA LEU A 41 15.59 -29.36 -27.75
C LEU A 41 16.08 -27.93 -27.47
N ASP A 42 16.75 -27.30 -28.43
CA ASP A 42 17.20 -25.90 -28.29
C ASP A 42 16.02 -24.92 -28.17
N MET A 43 14.95 -25.10 -28.95
CA MET A 43 13.77 -24.25 -28.86
C MET A 43 13.00 -24.43 -27.54
N VAL A 44 12.92 -25.66 -27.02
CA VAL A 44 12.33 -25.95 -25.71
C VAL A 44 13.19 -25.38 -24.59
N ALA A 45 14.52 -25.47 -24.68
CA ALA A 45 15.44 -24.90 -23.70
C ALA A 45 15.37 -23.38 -23.65
N VAL A 46 15.24 -22.69 -24.79
CA VAL A 46 15.05 -21.22 -24.86
C VAL A 46 13.68 -20.81 -24.31
N LEU A 47 12.63 -21.58 -24.58
CA LEU A 47 11.30 -21.35 -23.98
C LEU A 47 11.30 -21.56 -22.46
N LEU A 48 11.99 -22.60 -21.96
CA LEU A 48 12.15 -22.83 -20.52
C LEU A 48 13.02 -21.75 -19.86
N LEU A 49 14.11 -21.31 -20.47
CA LEU A 49 14.94 -20.21 -19.98
C LEU A 49 14.19 -18.86 -19.99
N GLY A 50 13.34 -18.63 -21.01
CA GLY A 50 12.46 -17.46 -21.07
C GLY A 50 11.32 -17.49 -20.04
N LEU A 51 10.78 -18.68 -19.73
CA LEU A 51 9.81 -18.89 -18.64
C LEU A 51 10.43 -18.75 -17.25
N PHE A 52 11.71 -19.12 -17.08
CA PHE A 52 12.44 -18.89 -15.82
C PHE A 52 12.75 -17.40 -15.58
N ALA A 53 12.92 -16.60 -16.63
CA ALA A 53 13.23 -15.17 -16.52
C ALA A 53 12.00 -14.27 -16.29
N ALA A 54 10.78 -14.79 -16.38
CA ALA A 54 9.54 -14.01 -16.22
C ALA A 54 8.82 -14.26 -14.88
N VAL A 55 9.47 -14.91 -13.91
CA VAL A 55 9.03 -14.82 -12.51
C VAL A 55 9.56 -13.48 -11.99
N SER A 56 8.78 -12.41 -12.14
CA SER A 56 8.99 -11.19 -11.38
C SER A 56 8.98 -11.57 -9.90
N ALA A 57 10.15 -11.76 -9.30
CA ALA A 57 10.26 -11.85 -7.86
C ALA A 57 9.73 -10.52 -7.33
N TYR A 58 8.55 -10.54 -6.70
CA TYR A 58 8.08 -9.41 -5.93
C TYR A 58 9.15 -9.15 -4.87
N SER A 59 9.88 -8.05 -5.02
CA SER A 59 10.92 -7.70 -4.07
C SER A 59 10.23 -7.24 -2.78
N ASN A 60 10.42 -7.99 -1.69
CA ASN A 60 10.01 -7.56 -0.36
C ASN A 60 10.97 -6.50 0.22
N ASP A 61 11.76 -5.85 -0.64
CA ASP A 61 12.64 -4.76 -0.27
C ASP A 61 11.85 -3.47 -0.05
N TRP A 62 12.26 -2.70 0.95
CA TRP A 62 11.61 -1.47 1.38
C TRP A 62 12.62 -0.59 2.09
N ASP A 63 12.37 0.72 2.12
CA ASP A 63 13.37 1.72 2.51
C ASP A 63 13.08 2.29 3.91
N ILE A 64 11.83 2.65 4.14
CA ILE A 64 11.33 3.34 5.34
C ILE A 64 10.02 2.71 5.84
N PHE A 65 9.59 3.10 7.03
CA PHE A 65 8.20 2.94 7.45
C PHE A 65 7.44 4.24 7.21
N THR A 66 6.21 4.13 6.72
CA THR A 66 5.19 5.18 6.88
C THR A 66 4.34 4.79 8.08
N TYR A 67 4.49 5.53 9.19
CA TYR A 67 3.67 5.37 10.38
C TYR A 67 2.53 6.38 10.32
N THR A 68 1.29 5.90 10.21
CA THR A 68 0.11 6.75 10.05
C THR A 68 -0.82 6.64 11.26
N GLN A 69 -1.32 7.80 11.67
CA GLN A 69 -2.43 7.94 12.62
C GLN A 69 -3.61 8.57 11.89
N GLU A 70 -4.82 8.16 12.26
CA GLU A 70 -6.06 8.66 11.68
C GLU A 70 -6.99 9.30 12.71
N TRP A 71 -7.75 10.30 12.26
CA TRP A 71 -8.73 11.01 13.07
C TRP A 71 -10.10 10.31 13.01
N PRO A 72 -10.66 9.84 14.15
CA PRO A 72 -11.86 9.00 14.15
C PRO A 72 -13.08 9.58 13.41
N VAL A 73 -13.28 10.90 13.48
CA VAL A 73 -14.41 11.55 12.81
C VAL A 73 -14.28 11.43 11.29
N ALA A 74 -13.07 11.58 10.76
CA ALA A 74 -12.82 11.47 9.33
C ALA A 74 -12.87 10.03 8.83
N VAL A 75 -12.41 9.06 9.64
CA VAL A 75 -12.61 7.63 9.36
C VAL A 75 -14.11 7.33 9.17
N CYS A 76 -14.97 7.86 10.03
CA CYS A 76 -16.41 7.66 9.90
C CYS A 76 -17.04 8.35 8.69
N VAL A 77 -16.49 9.48 8.22
CA VAL A 77 -16.95 10.11 6.98
C VAL A 77 -16.62 9.21 5.79
N LYS A 78 -15.36 8.75 5.68
CA LYS A 78 -14.93 7.84 4.62
C LYS A 78 -15.67 6.51 4.64
N GLY A 79 -15.82 5.91 5.82
CA GLY A 79 -16.54 4.64 5.97
C GLY A 79 -17.97 4.71 5.43
N LYS A 80 -18.69 5.81 5.66
CA LYS A 80 -20.04 5.99 5.11
C LYS A 80 -20.06 6.04 3.58
N GLU A 81 -19.06 6.67 2.96
CA GLU A 81 -18.90 6.71 1.49
C GLU A 81 -18.59 5.32 0.92
N GLU A 82 -17.86 4.51 1.68
CA GLU A 82 -17.53 3.11 1.37
C GLU A 82 -18.66 2.13 1.74
N HIS A 83 -19.83 2.64 2.13
CA HIS A 83 -21.00 1.85 2.56
C HIS A 83 -20.81 1.03 3.84
N HIS A 84 -19.87 1.43 4.70
CA HIS A 84 -19.69 0.89 6.04
C HIS A 84 -20.52 1.63 7.09
N THR A 85 -20.95 0.88 8.10
CA THR A 85 -21.50 1.48 9.33
C THR A 85 -20.37 1.85 10.26
N CYS A 86 -20.14 3.15 10.48
CA CYS A 86 -19.11 3.61 11.40
C CYS A 86 -19.65 3.86 12.82
N GLY A 87 -18.86 3.49 13.82
CA GLY A 87 -19.06 3.86 15.21
C GLY A 87 -17.73 3.97 15.93
N ILE A 88 -17.42 5.16 16.45
CA ILE A 88 -16.19 5.40 17.23
C ILE A 88 -16.29 4.61 18.55
N PRO A 89 -15.41 3.63 18.83
CA PRO A 89 -15.53 2.80 20.01
C PRO A 89 -15.39 3.58 21.33
N PRO A 90 -16.03 3.12 22.42
CA PRO A 90 -15.86 3.72 23.73
C PRO A 90 -14.39 3.74 24.17
N GLY A 91 -13.92 4.87 24.68
CA GLY A 91 -12.54 5.04 25.16
C GLY A 91 -11.58 5.63 24.12
N VAL A 92 -11.97 5.72 22.84
CA VAL A 92 -11.22 6.49 21.84
C VAL A 92 -11.46 7.98 22.10
N GLN A 93 -10.38 8.73 22.38
CA GLN A 93 -10.46 10.15 22.76
C GLN A 93 -9.71 11.10 21.81
N GLY A 94 -9.05 10.54 20.80
CA GLY A 94 -8.25 11.31 19.86
C GLY A 94 -7.78 10.46 18.68
N TRP A 95 -6.64 10.81 18.12
CA TRP A 95 -5.98 10.09 17.04
C TRP A 95 -5.81 8.60 17.38
N GLY A 96 -6.15 7.72 16.44
CA GLY A 96 -5.84 6.30 16.49
C GLY A 96 -4.69 5.97 15.53
N ILE A 97 -3.97 4.89 15.79
CA ILE A 97 -3.06 4.29 14.81
C ILE A 97 -3.92 3.78 13.66
N HIS A 98 -3.53 4.11 12.44
CA HIS A 98 -4.03 3.41 11.25
C HIS A 98 -3.06 2.28 10.89
N GLY A 99 -1.74 2.55 10.90
CA GLY A 99 -0.79 1.71 10.19
C GLY A 99 0.68 1.92 10.52
N LEU A 100 1.48 0.86 10.38
CA LEU A 100 2.95 0.91 10.33
C LEU A 100 3.44 0.21 9.06
N TRP A 101 3.63 0.96 7.98
CA TRP A 101 3.74 0.37 6.65
C TRP A 101 5.18 0.39 6.11
N PRO A 102 5.83 -0.76 5.93
CA PRO A 102 7.02 -0.86 5.10
C PRO A 102 6.76 -0.24 3.73
N THR A 103 7.57 0.75 3.38
CA THR A 103 7.38 1.56 2.18
C THR A 103 8.68 1.67 1.41
N LYS A 104 8.60 1.40 0.11
CA LYS A 104 9.66 1.61 -0.87
C LYS A 104 9.47 2.97 -1.50
N THR A 105 10.48 3.83 -1.41
CA THR A 105 10.39 5.23 -1.83
C THR A 105 10.07 5.33 -3.32
N GLY A 106 9.08 6.13 -3.67
CA GLY A 106 8.64 6.35 -5.05
C GLY A 106 7.72 5.26 -5.62
N THR A 107 7.29 4.29 -4.80
CA THR A 107 6.38 3.22 -5.20
C THR A 107 5.31 2.96 -4.14
N GLU A 108 4.21 2.29 -4.51
CA GLU A 108 3.26 1.73 -3.55
C GLU A 108 3.79 0.38 -3.02
N GLY A 109 3.84 0.20 -1.70
CA GLY A 109 4.23 -1.05 -1.06
C GLY A 109 5.70 -1.13 -0.64
N PRO A 110 6.22 -2.33 -0.34
CA PRO A 110 5.64 -3.64 -0.65
C PRO A 110 4.40 -3.97 0.19
N THR A 111 3.57 -4.90 -0.30
CA THR A 111 2.37 -5.39 0.40
C THR A 111 2.26 -6.90 0.31
N SER A 112 1.55 -7.51 1.27
CA SER A 112 1.21 -8.94 1.28
C SER A 112 2.41 -9.89 1.12
N CYS A 113 3.51 -9.59 1.81
CA CYS A 113 4.80 -10.30 1.67
C CYS A 113 4.82 -11.70 2.31
N GLY A 114 3.84 -12.02 3.15
CA GLY A 114 3.72 -13.29 3.86
C GLY A 114 2.37 -13.96 3.59
N SER A 115 2.35 -15.29 3.70
CA SER A 115 1.16 -16.12 3.47
C SER A 115 0.55 -16.70 4.75
N GLN A 116 1.15 -16.45 5.91
CA GLN A 116 0.64 -16.95 7.18
C GLN A 116 -0.61 -16.16 7.57
N PRO A 117 -1.71 -16.84 7.95
CA PRO A 117 -2.91 -16.16 8.41
C PRO A 117 -2.64 -15.43 9.73
N PHE A 118 -3.33 -14.32 9.94
CA PHE A 118 -3.30 -13.57 11.19
C PHE A 118 -3.75 -14.44 12.38
N ASN A 119 -3.06 -14.33 13.52
CA ASN A 119 -3.36 -15.07 14.73
C ASN A 119 -3.58 -14.15 15.94
N GLU A 120 -4.84 -13.78 16.20
CA GLU A 120 -5.22 -12.95 17.36
C GLU A 120 -4.64 -13.43 18.71
N HIS A 121 -4.46 -14.74 18.90
CA HIS A 121 -3.88 -15.27 20.15
C HIS A 121 -2.44 -14.78 20.38
N ALA A 122 -1.68 -14.51 19.31
CA ALA A 122 -0.33 -13.98 19.39
C ALA A 122 -0.28 -12.57 19.96
N ILE A 123 -1.38 -11.81 19.88
CA ILE A 123 -1.48 -10.41 20.31
C ILE A 123 -2.39 -10.21 21.53
N THR A 124 -2.88 -11.28 22.14
CA THR A 124 -3.81 -11.23 23.29
C THR A 124 -3.39 -10.24 24.39
N PRO A 125 -2.10 -10.16 24.81
CA PRO A 125 -1.68 -9.20 25.83
C PRO A 125 -1.81 -7.72 25.42
N LEU A 126 -1.89 -7.44 24.11
CA LEU A 126 -1.97 -6.09 23.56
C LEU A 126 -3.41 -5.62 23.34
N LEU A 127 -4.40 -6.52 23.37
CA LEU A 127 -5.80 -6.22 23.03
C LEU A 127 -6.40 -5.04 23.81
N PRO A 128 -6.15 -4.84 25.12
CA PRO A 128 -6.67 -3.67 25.84
C PRO A 128 -6.19 -2.34 25.24
N HIS A 129 -4.94 -2.28 24.79
CA HIS A 129 -4.37 -1.08 24.17
C HIS A 129 -4.81 -0.94 22.72
N LEU A 130 -4.82 -2.03 21.95
CA LEU A 130 -5.25 -2.00 20.54
C LEU A 130 -6.71 -1.54 20.39
N LYS A 131 -7.60 -1.96 21.30
CA LYS A 131 -9.01 -1.52 21.29
C LYS A 131 -9.22 -0.01 21.47
N ILE A 132 -8.23 0.69 22.01
CA ILE A 132 -8.30 2.13 22.31
C ILE A 132 -7.44 2.92 21.32
N LEU A 133 -6.23 2.44 21.05
CA LEU A 133 -5.22 3.16 20.30
C LEU A 133 -5.12 2.74 18.85
N TRP A 134 -5.62 1.56 18.48
CA TRP A 134 -5.69 1.10 17.08
C TRP A 134 -7.07 0.49 16.77
N PRO A 135 -8.18 1.18 17.10
CA PRO A 135 -9.51 0.61 17.01
C PRO A 135 -9.95 0.37 15.56
N ASN A 136 -10.76 -0.67 15.34
CA ASN A 136 -11.59 -0.74 14.15
C ASN A 136 -12.83 0.16 14.34
N MET A 137 -13.01 1.16 13.49
CA MET A 137 -14.17 2.07 13.53
C MET A 137 -15.38 1.53 12.76
N TYR A 138 -15.21 0.48 11.95
CA TYR A 138 -16.28 -0.10 11.14
C TYR A 138 -17.05 -1.14 11.96
N SER A 139 -18.17 -0.69 12.53
CA SER A 139 -19.03 -1.44 13.46
C SER A 139 -19.81 -2.60 12.82
N ASP A 140 -19.84 -2.66 11.49
CA ASP A 140 -20.41 -3.76 10.70
C ASP A 140 -19.40 -4.88 10.39
N THR A 141 -18.14 -4.75 10.84
CA THR A 141 -17.10 -5.77 10.72
C THR A 141 -16.60 -6.23 12.11
N SER A 142 -15.87 -7.34 12.17
CA SER A 142 -15.33 -7.83 13.45
C SER A 142 -14.30 -6.86 14.03
N THR A 143 -14.16 -6.83 15.36
CA THR A 143 -13.14 -5.97 16.02
C THR A 143 -11.72 -6.23 15.51
N THR A 144 -11.43 -7.46 15.06
CA THR A 144 -10.10 -7.91 14.65
C THR A 144 -9.82 -7.76 13.15
N SER A 145 -10.85 -7.54 12.31
CA SER A 145 -10.70 -7.48 10.86
C SER A 145 -9.68 -6.43 10.42
N PHE A 146 -9.64 -5.29 11.12
CA PHE A 146 -8.70 -4.22 10.82
C PHE A 146 -7.26 -4.62 11.13
N TRP A 147 -7.00 -5.25 12.29
CA TRP A 147 -5.66 -5.75 12.61
C TRP A 147 -5.23 -6.87 11.68
N GLU A 148 -6.15 -7.75 11.29
CA GLU A 148 -5.90 -8.78 10.28
C GLU A 148 -5.50 -8.15 8.94
N HIS A 149 -6.20 -7.10 8.48
CA HIS A 149 -5.86 -6.35 7.28
C HIS A 149 -4.45 -5.76 7.38
N GLU A 150 -4.18 -5.00 8.45
CA GLU A 150 -2.91 -4.32 8.68
C GLU A 150 -1.74 -5.29 8.77
N TRP A 151 -1.91 -6.41 9.48
CA TRP A 151 -0.89 -7.44 9.54
C TRP A 151 -0.66 -8.09 8.17
N SER A 152 -1.72 -8.59 7.54
CA SER A 152 -1.61 -9.38 6.31
C SER A 152 -1.00 -8.55 5.18
N LYS A 153 -1.48 -7.31 5.02
CA LYS A 153 -1.05 -6.41 3.96
C LYS A 153 0.29 -5.73 4.23
N HIS A 154 0.56 -5.32 5.47
CA HIS A 154 1.73 -4.48 5.79
C HIS A 154 2.69 -5.15 6.77
N GLY A 155 2.19 -5.69 7.88
CA GLY A 155 3.00 -6.34 8.91
C GLY A 155 3.85 -7.51 8.42
N THR A 156 3.34 -8.31 7.49
CA THR A 156 4.10 -9.42 6.88
C THR A 156 5.38 -8.95 6.16
N CYS A 157 5.39 -7.73 5.62
CA CYS A 157 6.54 -7.13 4.95
C CYS A 157 7.59 -6.57 5.93
N ALA A 158 7.21 -6.31 7.18
CA ALA A 158 8.10 -5.81 8.22
C ALA A 158 8.90 -6.94 8.90
N SER A 159 8.68 -8.19 8.51
CA SER A 159 9.20 -9.38 9.21
C SER A 159 10.73 -9.53 9.16
N SER A 160 11.40 -8.82 8.25
CA SER A 160 12.86 -8.81 8.12
C SER A 160 13.59 -8.10 9.26
N LEU A 161 12.90 -7.27 10.05
CA LEU A 161 13.46 -6.63 11.24
C LEU A 161 13.04 -7.38 12.50
N ASN A 162 13.99 -7.68 13.38
CA ASN A 162 13.72 -8.33 14.67
C ASN A 162 12.65 -7.58 15.47
N ALA A 163 12.63 -6.25 15.44
CA ALA A 163 11.67 -5.42 16.17
C ALA A 163 10.20 -5.60 15.72
N THR A 164 9.96 -6.14 14.53
CA THR A 164 8.64 -6.32 13.91
C THR A 164 8.47 -7.73 13.33
N SER A 165 9.30 -8.69 13.76
CA SER A 165 9.41 -10.01 13.12
C SER A 165 8.24 -10.96 13.39
N THR A 166 7.33 -10.59 14.28
CA THR A 166 6.12 -11.36 14.63
C THR A 166 4.95 -10.41 14.82
N GLU A 167 3.71 -10.91 14.77
CA GLU A 167 2.50 -10.13 15.05
C GLU A 167 2.62 -9.34 16.35
N PHE A 168 2.92 -10.03 17.46
CA PHE A 168 3.12 -9.39 18.76
C PHE A 168 4.11 -8.22 18.69
N ARG A 169 5.25 -8.41 18.03
CA ARG A 169 6.31 -7.40 17.96
C ARG A 169 5.92 -6.23 17.06
N TYR A 170 5.27 -6.50 15.94
CA TYR A 170 4.76 -5.48 15.03
C TYR A 170 3.73 -4.57 15.71
N PHE A 171 2.69 -5.15 16.31
CA PHE A 171 1.66 -4.38 17.01
C PHE A 171 2.22 -3.68 18.25
N SER A 172 3.08 -4.34 19.03
CA SER A 172 3.75 -3.70 20.18
C SER A 172 4.60 -2.52 19.73
N LYS A 173 5.32 -2.63 18.60
CA LYS A 173 6.16 -1.55 18.08
C LYS A 173 5.32 -0.34 17.67
N ALA A 174 4.21 -0.54 16.97
CA ALA A 174 3.32 0.55 16.59
C ALA A 174 2.69 1.25 17.81
N LEU A 175 2.36 0.49 18.87
CA LEU A 175 1.89 1.06 20.15
C LEU A 175 3.00 1.89 20.84
N ASP A 176 4.25 1.42 20.84
CA ASP A 176 5.38 2.22 21.35
C ASP A 176 5.54 3.54 20.56
N LEU A 177 5.40 3.47 19.23
CA LEU A 177 5.48 4.63 18.35
C LEU A 177 4.37 5.64 18.63
N TYR A 178 3.16 5.16 18.94
CA TYR A 178 2.04 6.04 19.32
C TYR A 178 2.34 6.85 20.57
N ALA A 179 2.95 6.23 21.58
CA ALA A 179 3.35 6.93 22.80
C ALA A 179 4.41 8.03 22.54
N ARG A 180 5.23 7.85 21.49
CA ARG A 180 6.29 8.80 21.11
C ARG A 180 5.80 9.90 20.17
N PHE A 181 4.87 9.59 19.28
CA PHE A 181 4.44 10.47 18.19
C PHE A 181 2.94 10.77 18.22
N ASN A 182 2.36 10.92 19.40
CA ASN A 182 0.93 11.15 19.55
C ASN A 182 0.47 12.41 18.79
N GLY A 183 -0.38 12.23 17.78
CA GLY A 183 -0.86 13.32 16.91
C GLY A 183 -1.60 14.43 17.67
N GLN A 184 -2.36 14.06 18.71
CA GLN A 184 -3.07 15.02 19.57
C GLN A 184 -2.08 15.93 20.31
N THR A 185 -1.02 15.35 20.87
CA THR A 185 0.02 16.09 21.60
C THR A 185 0.82 16.99 20.67
N MET A 186 1.31 16.46 19.54
CA MET A 186 2.14 17.23 18.60
C MET A 186 1.39 18.45 18.04
N LEU A 187 0.14 18.27 17.61
CA LEU A 187 -0.69 19.38 17.14
C LEU A 187 -1.07 20.33 18.28
N GLY A 188 -1.44 19.79 19.44
CA GLY A 188 -1.83 20.57 20.62
C GLY A 188 -0.72 21.47 21.15
N ASN A 189 0.54 21.02 21.14
CA ASN A 189 1.72 21.82 21.51
C ASN A 189 1.89 23.07 20.62
N GLN A 190 1.31 23.06 19.42
CA GLN A 190 1.31 24.19 18.48
C GLN A 190 -0.03 24.93 18.44
N GLY A 191 -0.94 24.64 19.37
CA GLY A 191 -2.27 25.28 19.47
C GLY A 191 -3.28 24.78 18.43
N ILE A 192 -2.98 23.69 17.73
CA ILE A 192 -3.90 23.05 16.78
C ILE A 192 -4.66 21.97 17.53
N VAL A 193 -5.93 22.26 17.86
CA VAL A 193 -6.77 21.41 18.70
C VAL A 193 -8.14 21.22 18.03
N PRO A 194 -8.91 20.18 18.41
CA PRO A 194 -10.24 20.02 17.86
C PRO A 194 -11.11 21.26 18.12
N SER A 195 -11.83 21.72 17.10
CA SER A 195 -12.65 22.92 17.15
C SER A 195 -13.88 22.80 16.27
N THR A 196 -15.00 23.34 16.75
CA THR A 196 -16.25 23.43 15.98
C THR A 196 -16.25 24.60 14.99
N THR A 197 -15.34 25.55 15.13
CA THR A 197 -15.33 26.81 14.36
C THR A 197 -14.03 27.06 13.64
N ALA A 198 -12.88 26.64 14.18
CA ALA A 198 -11.58 26.93 13.59
C ALA A 198 -11.36 26.18 12.27
N THR A 199 -10.54 26.79 11.42
CA THR A 199 -10.02 26.20 10.19
C THR A 199 -8.51 26.37 10.22
N TYR A 200 -7.79 25.31 9.90
CA TYR A 200 -6.34 25.24 9.97
C TYR A 200 -5.73 25.27 8.57
N ASP A 201 -4.65 26.04 8.42
CA ASP A 201 -3.86 26.07 7.19
C ASP A 201 -2.92 24.86 7.15
N ILE A 202 -2.89 24.17 6.01
CA ILE A 202 -2.10 22.94 5.84
C ILE A 202 -0.60 23.20 5.97
N LYS A 203 -0.07 24.28 5.38
CA LYS A 203 1.37 24.58 5.42
C LYS A 203 1.81 24.97 6.83
N ALA A 204 0.98 25.73 7.54
CA ALA A 204 1.21 26.05 8.95
C ALA A 204 1.18 24.79 9.82
N THR A 205 0.28 23.85 9.53
CA THR A 205 0.17 22.56 10.25
C THR A 205 1.39 21.67 10.00
N GLU A 206 1.82 21.52 8.75
CA GLU A 206 3.02 20.73 8.42
C GLU A 206 4.29 21.36 9.01
N ALA A 207 4.41 22.69 9.00
CA ALA A 207 5.50 23.39 9.68
C ALA A 207 5.48 23.20 11.20
N ALA A 208 4.28 23.18 11.80
CA ALA A 208 4.09 22.85 13.21
C ALA A 208 4.54 21.42 13.54
N LEU A 209 4.17 20.44 12.72
CA LEU A 209 4.64 19.06 12.87
C LEU A 209 6.16 18.94 12.67
N LYS A 210 6.74 19.65 11.69
CA LYS A 210 8.20 19.69 11.48
C LYS A 210 8.95 20.20 12.71
N LYS A 211 8.37 21.14 13.46
CA LYS A 211 8.95 21.66 14.70
C LYS A 211 8.95 20.62 15.84
N GLU A 212 7.94 19.76 15.91
CA GLU A 212 7.86 18.67 16.89
C GLU A 212 8.76 17.49 16.52
N LEU A 213 8.82 17.13 15.23
CA LEU A 213 9.49 15.93 14.73
C LEU A 213 10.95 16.17 14.30
N GLY A 214 11.31 17.40 13.97
CA GLY A 214 12.58 17.76 13.34
C GLY A 214 12.67 17.43 11.84
N VAL A 215 11.64 16.80 11.27
CA VAL A 215 11.56 16.34 9.87
C VAL A 215 10.16 16.59 9.31
N ASN A 216 10.04 16.56 7.99
CA ASN A 216 8.77 16.72 7.29
C ASN A 216 7.84 15.52 7.52
N ALA A 217 6.63 15.80 8.02
CA ALA A 217 5.48 14.89 8.04
C ALA A 217 4.43 15.34 7.00
N LEU A 218 3.49 14.45 6.69
CA LEU A 218 2.35 14.75 5.82
C LEU A 218 1.06 14.77 6.64
N VAL A 219 0.11 15.57 6.19
CA VAL A 219 -1.27 15.54 6.69
C VAL A 219 -2.20 15.24 5.53
N GLN A 220 -3.12 14.30 5.70
CA GLN A 220 -4.16 14.01 4.72
C GLN A 220 -5.50 14.52 5.23
N CYS A 221 -6.37 14.87 4.29
CA CYS A 221 -7.75 15.25 4.53
C CYS A 221 -8.74 14.32 3.81
N ALA A 222 -9.93 14.22 4.39
CA ALA A 222 -11.12 13.67 3.75
C ALA A 222 -12.12 14.80 3.48
N TYR A 223 -12.90 14.68 2.41
CA TYR A 223 -13.94 15.65 2.10
C TYR A 223 -15.29 15.15 2.62
N ASP A 224 -15.86 15.81 3.61
CA ASP A 224 -17.20 15.48 4.10
C ASP A 224 -18.26 16.13 3.20
N HIS A 225 -18.91 15.32 2.37
CA HIS A 225 -19.98 15.77 1.49
C HIS A 225 -21.21 16.32 2.22
N ASN A 226 -21.45 15.94 3.49
CA ASN A 226 -22.60 16.41 4.27
C ASN A 226 -22.39 17.86 4.74
N THR A 227 -21.21 18.15 5.31
CA THR A 227 -20.88 19.50 5.78
C THR A 227 -20.20 20.37 4.71
N ARG A 228 -19.81 19.78 3.58
CA ARG A 228 -19.06 20.40 2.48
C ARG A 228 -17.74 21.00 2.95
N ARG A 229 -17.00 20.24 3.77
CA ARG A 229 -15.74 20.67 4.38
C ARG A 229 -14.67 19.62 4.20
N GLN A 230 -13.43 20.08 4.09
CA GLN A 230 -12.25 19.23 4.23
C GLN A 230 -11.98 19.04 5.71
N ILE A 231 -11.80 17.80 6.14
CA ILE A 231 -11.53 17.43 7.52
C ILE A 231 -10.20 16.70 7.61
N VAL A 232 -9.45 16.96 8.67
CA VAL A 232 -8.18 16.25 8.92
C VAL A 232 -8.46 14.76 9.04
N TYR A 233 -7.73 13.96 8.27
CA TYR A 233 -7.91 12.52 8.20
C TYR A 233 -6.69 11.79 8.76
N GLU A 234 -5.49 12.03 8.23
CA GLU A 234 -4.28 11.32 8.66
C GLU A 234 -3.12 12.27 8.97
N ILE A 235 -2.25 11.83 9.88
CA ILE A 235 -0.88 12.33 10.03
C ILE A 235 0.04 11.18 9.67
N GLU A 236 0.90 11.37 8.66
CA GLU A 236 1.88 10.37 8.23
C GLU A 236 3.29 10.82 8.63
N ILE A 237 3.98 9.94 9.35
CA ILE A 237 5.34 10.15 9.86
C ILE A 237 6.24 9.08 9.24
N CYS A 238 7.29 9.52 8.56
CA CYS A 238 8.23 8.60 7.95
C CYS A 238 9.37 8.27 8.93
N LEU A 239 9.68 6.99 9.05
CA LEU A 239 10.68 6.48 9.98
C LEU A 239 11.69 5.62 9.22
N ASN A 240 12.97 5.70 9.59
CA ASN A 240 13.94 4.73 9.11
C ASN A 240 13.75 3.35 9.76
N LYS A 241 14.55 2.35 9.36
CA LYS A 241 14.49 0.98 9.91
C LYS A 241 14.84 0.86 11.40
N ASN A 242 15.36 1.93 12.00
CA ASN A 242 15.61 2.04 13.44
C ASN A 242 14.48 2.79 14.17
N PHE A 243 13.37 3.11 13.49
CA PHE A 243 12.21 3.82 14.03
C PHE A 243 12.50 5.27 14.43
N GLU A 244 13.53 5.89 13.84
CA GLU A 244 13.82 7.30 14.01
C GLU A 244 13.18 8.14 12.88
N PRO A 245 12.64 9.33 13.18
CA PRO A 245 12.05 10.21 12.17
C PRO A 245 13.02 10.55 11.04
N VAL A 246 12.52 10.47 9.81
CA VAL A 246 13.18 10.92 8.59
C VAL A 246 12.17 11.70 7.76
N ASP A 247 12.65 12.57 6.88
CA ASP A 247 11.75 13.29 6.00
C ASP A 247 10.97 12.32 5.11
N CYS A 248 9.64 12.47 5.06
CA CYS A 248 8.82 11.73 4.09
C CYS A 248 9.17 12.09 2.65
N TYR A 249 9.74 13.29 2.44
CA TYR A 249 10.25 13.78 1.17
C TYR A 249 11.43 14.72 1.41
N PRO A 250 12.49 14.64 0.59
CA PRO A 250 13.58 15.61 0.69
C PRO A 250 13.03 17.02 0.41
N ASP A 251 13.49 18.03 1.18
CA ASP A 251 13.21 19.43 0.89
C ASP A 251 13.73 19.74 -0.54
N GLU A 252 12.84 19.96 -1.50
CA GLU A 252 13.26 20.33 -2.86
C GLU A 252 13.94 21.71 -2.83
N GLY A 253 15.27 21.69 -2.81
CA GLY A 253 16.09 22.87 -2.95
C GLY A 253 15.70 23.65 -4.21
N ASN A 254 15.46 24.95 -4.02
CA ASN A 254 15.09 25.94 -5.01
C ASN A 254 16.01 25.92 -6.25
N ASN A 255 15.72 25.10 -7.27
CA ASN A 255 16.36 25.18 -8.58
C ASN A 255 15.41 24.72 -9.70
N SER A 256 14.93 25.71 -10.44
CA SER A 256 14.35 25.70 -11.78
C SER A 256 14.45 24.38 -12.59
N GLY A 257 13.31 23.70 -12.76
CA GLY A 257 13.18 22.56 -13.66
C GLY A 257 11.73 22.20 -13.96
N LYS A 258 11.13 22.90 -14.93
CA LYS A 258 9.91 22.57 -15.71
C LYS A 258 8.99 21.47 -15.16
N ARG A 259 7.81 21.90 -14.67
CA ARG A 259 6.64 21.07 -14.36
C ARG A 259 6.21 20.25 -15.59
N SER A 260 6.42 18.94 -15.55
CA SER A 260 5.87 18.02 -16.54
C SER A 260 4.42 17.68 -16.18
N HIS A 261 3.49 18.14 -17.01
CA HIS A 261 2.04 17.96 -16.87
C HIS A 261 1.55 16.64 -17.48
N HIS A 262 2.18 15.52 -17.11
CA HIS A 262 1.63 14.20 -17.39
C HIS A 262 1.80 13.35 -16.14
N HIS A 263 0.75 13.31 -15.32
CA HIS A 263 0.09 12.08 -14.96
C HIS A 263 -1.22 12.42 -14.23
N HIS A 264 -2.34 12.01 -14.82
CA HIS A 264 -3.48 11.59 -14.03
C HIS A 264 -3.25 10.11 -13.69
N LYS A 265 -3.57 9.75 -12.45
CA LYS A 265 -3.39 8.46 -11.74
C LYS A 265 -2.02 8.17 -11.12
N TYR A 266 -1.07 9.07 -11.30
CA TYR A 266 0.29 9.06 -10.78
C TYR A 266 0.65 10.54 -10.55
N THR A 267 1.32 10.94 -9.48
CA THR A 267 2.33 12.00 -9.56
C THR A 267 3.36 11.63 -8.51
N SER A 268 4.60 11.51 -8.94
CA SER A 268 5.79 11.36 -8.12
C SER A 268 6.08 12.67 -7.35
N HIS A 269 5.12 13.07 -6.51
CA HIS A 269 5.19 14.09 -5.46
C HIS A 269 4.19 13.70 -4.36
N PRO A 270 4.63 13.62 -3.09
CA PRO A 270 3.77 13.32 -1.94
C PRO A 270 3.08 14.60 -1.50
N GLN A 271 1.95 14.93 -2.14
CA GLN A 271 1.18 16.09 -1.74
C GLN A 271 0.08 15.68 -0.77
N SER A 272 -0.04 16.43 0.31
CA SER A 272 -1.21 16.43 1.18
C SER A 272 -2.49 16.46 0.32
N SER A 273 -3.47 15.63 0.64
CA SER A 273 -4.81 15.71 0.06
C SER A 273 -5.62 16.91 0.58
N CYS A 274 -5.11 17.64 1.58
CA CYS A 274 -5.73 18.85 2.11
C CYS A 274 -5.57 20.04 1.13
N PRO A 275 -6.59 20.89 0.97
CA PRO A 275 -6.48 22.04 0.09
C PRO A 275 -5.60 23.13 0.68
N GLU A 276 -4.64 23.63 -0.10
CA GLU A 276 -3.75 24.71 0.35
C GLU A 276 -4.46 26.04 0.66
N LYS A 277 -5.60 26.32 0.01
CA LYS A 277 -6.26 27.64 0.10
C LYS A 277 -7.42 27.68 1.08
N GLU A 278 -8.11 26.55 1.23
CA GLU A 278 -9.33 26.46 2.03
C GLU A 278 -9.03 25.98 3.46
N GLY A 279 -7.85 25.39 3.66
CA GLY A 279 -7.50 24.75 4.91
C GLY A 279 -8.36 23.52 5.20
N PHE A 280 -8.35 23.07 6.45
CA PHE A 280 -9.15 21.94 6.89
C PHE A 280 -9.76 22.18 8.26
N TYR A 281 -10.84 21.45 8.53
CA TYR A 281 -11.48 21.35 9.83
C TYR A 281 -10.86 20.23 10.65
N TYR A 282 -10.64 20.50 11.92
CA TYR A 282 -10.29 19.48 12.91
C TYR A 282 -11.47 19.34 13.87
N PRO A 283 -12.51 18.57 13.51
CA PRO A 283 -13.75 18.54 14.29
C PRO A 283 -13.55 17.76 15.60
N PRO A 284 -14.19 18.17 16.71
CA PRO A 284 -14.21 17.37 17.94
C PRO A 284 -14.96 16.05 17.75
N ILE A 285 -14.61 15.05 18.56
CA ILE A 285 -15.32 13.77 18.64
C ILE A 285 -16.61 13.98 19.45
N ASP A 286 -17.78 13.67 18.89
CA ASP A 286 -19.07 13.87 19.58
C ASP A 286 -19.09 13.30 21.01
N GLY A 287 -19.58 14.10 21.96
CA GLY A 287 -19.58 13.75 23.39
C GLY A 287 -18.25 13.97 24.11
N GLN A 288 -17.20 14.37 23.39
CA GLN A 288 -15.93 14.82 23.94
C GLN A 288 -15.60 16.22 23.39
N TYR A 289 -15.10 17.11 24.23
CA TYR A 289 -14.77 18.51 23.88
C TYR A 289 -15.95 19.45 23.58
N SER A 290 -17.19 19.10 23.97
CA SER A 290 -18.36 19.98 23.87
C SER A 290 -18.44 21.09 24.94
N ASP A 291 -17.47 21.16 25.85
CA ASP A 291 -17.38 22.21 26.87
C ASP A 291 -16.03 22.96 26.80
N PRO A 292 -16.02 24.24 26.39
CA PRO A 292 -14.83 25.09 26.43
C PRO A 292 -14.24 25.31 27.84
N ASN A 293 -14.94 24.90 28.91
CA ASN A 293 -14.49 25.04 30.30
C ASN A 293 -14.00 23.73 30.95
N ALA A 294 -13.94 22.61 30.21
CA ALA A 294 -13.55 21.31 30.76
C ALA A 294 -12.02 21.05 30.79
N GLN A 295 -11.18 22.08 30.64
CA GLN A 295 -9.73 21.98 30.81
C GLN A 295 -9.28 22.59 32.13
N LEU A 296 -9.19 21.76 33.17
CA LEU A 296 -8.22 21.84 34.27
C LEU A 296 -7.86 20.42 34.73
#